data_AF-A0A2E7LTV9-F1
#
_entry.id   AF-A0A2E7LTV9-F1
#
_cell.length_a   1.000
_cell.length_b   1.000
_cell.length_c   1.000
_cell.angle_alpha   90.00
_cell.angle_beta   90.00
_cell.angle_gamma   90.00
#
_symmetry.space_group_name_H-M   'P 1'
#
loop_
_entity.id
_entity.type
_entity.pdbx_description
1 polymer ?
#
loop_
_entity_poly.entity_id
_entity_poly.type
_entity_poly.pdbx_seq_one_letter_code
_entity_poly.pdbx_strand_id
1 'polypeptide(L)' 'MEYFKNLVAKSISDSAPFNSDKIIELLEYPDKTNRGDISLPCFTLSKKLNPGNVAINLRKKITLPKQIER' A
#
# COMPACT_ATOMS: atom_id res chain seq x y z
N MET A 1 3.25 0.57 15.99
CA MET A 1 3.46 1.28 14.71
C MET A 1 3.78 0.31 13.57
N GLU A 2 4.67 -0.68 13.71
CA GLU A 2 4.98 -1.61 12.59
C GLU A 2 3.87 -2.63 12.28
N TYR A 3 3.02 -2.98 13.25
CA TYR A 3 1.96 -3.96 13.06
C TYR A 3 1.04 -3.64 11.87
N PHE A 4 0.55 -2.39 11.77
CA PHE A 4 -0.33 -1.98 10.68
C PHE A 4 0.40 -1.91 9.33
N LYS A 5 1.66 -1.47 9.30
CA LYS A 5 2.48 -1.50 8.08
C LYS A 5 2.66 -2.93 7.57
N ASN A 6 2.97 -3.88 8.45
CA ASN A 6 3.11 -5.29 8.09
C ASN A 6 1.80 -5.87 7.57
N LEU A 7 0.68 -5.50 8.19
CA LEU A 7 -0.65 -5.94 7.78
C LEU A 7 -1.00 -5.42 6.39
N VAL A 8 -0.84 -4.11 6.17
CA VAL A 8 -1.08 -3.46 4.87
C VAL A 8 -0.16 -4.03 3.80
N ALA A 9 1.13 -4.21 4.09
CA ALA A 9 2.08 -4.76 3.14
C ALA A 9 1.77 -6.21 2.76
N LYS A 10 1.34 -7.03 3.71
CA LYS A 10 0.89 -8.39 3.44
C LYS A 10 -0.35 -8.39 2.54
N SER A 11 -1.36 -7.59 2.85
CA SER A 11 -2.56 -7.46 2.01
C SER A 11 -2.23 -7.01 0.59
N ILE A 12 -1.27 -6.10 0.42
CA ILE A 12 -0.80 -5.66 -0.90
C ILE A 12 -0.06 -6.80 -1.63
N SER A 13 0.84 -7.50 -0.95
CA SER A 13 1.60 -8.63 -1.49
C SER A 13 0.72 -9.82 -1.88
N ASP A 14 -0.38 -10.05 -1.17
CA ASP A 14 -1.33 -11.12 -1.50
C ASP A 14 -2.16 -10.74 -2.74
N SER A 15 -2.37 -9.44 -2.98
CA SER A 15 -3.25 -8.91 -4.03
C SER A 15 -2.51 -8.51 -5.31
N ALA A 16 -1.18 -8.37 -5.25
CA ALA A 16 -0.34 -7.90 -6.34
C ALA A 16 1.04 -8.59 -6.29
N PRO A 17 1.73 -8.74 -7.43
CA PRO A 17 3.03 -9.45 -7.50
C PRO A 17 4.19 -8.58 -6.97
N PHE A 18 4.03 -7.98 -5.80
CA PHE A 18 5.04 -7.21 -5.10
C PHE A 18 5.48 -7.96 -3.85
N ASN A 19 6.77 -7.87 -3.51
CA ASN A 19 7.29 -8.46 -2.29
C ASN A 19 6.86 -7.61 -1.08
N SER A 20 6.28 -8.24 -0.05
CA SER A 20 5.88 -7.60 1.20
C SER A 20 6.99 -6.77 1.84
N ASP A 21 8.23 -7.24 1.86
CA ASP A 21 9.35 -6.54 2.52
C ASP A 21 9.64 -5.21 1.85
N LYS A 22 9.62 -5.20 0.50
CA LYS A 22 9.77 -3.97 -0.28
C LYS A 22 8.60 -3.02 -0.12
N ILE A 23 7.38 -3.55 0.04
CA ILE A 23 6.21 -2.72 0.32
C ILE A 23 6.36 -2.06 1.69
N ILE A 24 6.79 -2.80 2.73
CA ILE A 24 6.98 -2.28 4.10
C ILE A 24 7.97 -1.10 4.10
N GLU A 25 9.09 -1.24 3.40
CA GLU A 25 10.10 -0.17 3.28
C GLU A 25 9.56 1.09 2.59
N LEU A 26 8.62 0.92 1.66
CA LEU A 26 7.99 2.02 0.94
C LEU A 26 6.83 2.67 1.70
N LEU A 27 6.19 1.96 2.64
CA LEU A 27 5.07 2.51 3.39
C LEU A 27 5.55 3.64 4.31
N GLU A 28 4.92 4.80 4.19
CA GLU A 28 5.23 6.00 4.95
C GLU A 28 4.04 6.46 5.78
N TYR A 29 4.32 7.13 6.90
CA TYR A 29 3.32 7.84 7.67
C TYR A 29 3.26 9.27 7.13
N PRO A 30 2.16 9.69 6.48
CA PRO A 30 2.10 11.02 5.91
C PRO A 30 1.98 12.08 7.00
N ASP A 31 2.69 13.19 6.84
CA ASP A 31 2.66 14.32 7.79
C ASP A 31 1.30 15.04 7.86
N LYS A 32 0.47 14.85 6.82
CA LYS A 32 -0.86 15.46 6.70
C LYS A 32 -1.93 14.42 6.98
N THR A 33 -2.78 14.71 7.96
CA THR A 33 -3.92 13.87 8.36
C THR A 33 -4.92 13.58 7.22
N ASN A 34 -4.96 14.42 6.18
CA ASN A 34 -5.84 14.21 5.03
C ASN A 34 -5.36 13.13 4.03
N ARG A 35 -4.15 12.57 4.22
CA ARG A 35 -3.57 11.52 3.36
C ARG A 35 -3.75 10.12 3.94
N GLY A 36 -4.53 9.99 5.02
CA GLY A 36 -4.75 8.74 5.74
C GLY A 36 -3.64 8.43 6.75
N ASP A 37 -3.73 7.28 7.41
CA ASP A 37 -2.75 6.87 8.42
C ASP A 37 -1.48 6.28 7.81
N ILE A 38 -1.59 5.59 6.66
CA ILE A 38 -0.46 4.96 5.98
C ILE A 38 -0.57 5.26 4.49
N SER A 39 0.52 5.75 3.90
CA SER A 39 0.63 6.06 2.48
C SER A 39 1.59 5.09 1.80
N LEU A 40 1.23 4.68 0.58
CA LEU A 40 2.09 3.90 -0.30
C LEU A 40 2.46 4.76 -1.53
N PRO A 41 3.72 5.21 -1.65
CA PRO A 41 4.18 5.95 -2.81
C PRO A 41 4.24 5.02 -4.03
N CYS A 42 3.22 5.07 -4.89
CA CYS A 42 3.14 4.22 -6.08
C CYS A 42 4.17 4.56 -7.17
N PHE A 43 4.83 5.73 -7.08
CA PHE A 43 5.87 6.15 -8.02
C PHE A 43 7.09 5.23 -8.02
N THR A 44 7.47 4.67 -6.87
CA THR A 44 8.60 3.73 -6.77
C THR A 44 8.25 2.36 -7.35
N LEU A 45 6.98 1.96 -7.26
CA LEU A 45 6.44 0.73 -7.84
C LEU A 45 6.31 0.82 -9.37
N SER A 46 6.19 2.02 -9.91
CA SER A 46 5.75 2.25 -11.28
C SER A 46 6.90 2.46 -12.29
N LYS A 47 8.12 1.97 -12.04
CA LYS A 47 9.28 2.14 -12.97
C LYS A 47 8.98 1.79 -14.44
N LYS A 48 7.94 0.99 -14.74
CA LYS A 48 7.45 0.67 -16.10
C LYS A 48 5.97 1.01 -16.35
N LEU A 49 5.23 1.53 -15.38
CA LEU A 49 3.78 1.74 -15.46
C LEU A 49 3.40 3.16 -15.00
N ASN A 50 2.24 3.66 -15.39
CA ASN A 50 1.75 4.95 -14.88
C ASN A 50 1.34 4.78 -13.41
N PRO A 51 1.91 5.57 -12.46
CA PRO A 51 1.64 5.41 -11.02
C PRO A 51 0.15 5.50 -10.67
N GLY A 52 -0.62 6.33 -11.38
CA GLY A 52 -2.07 6.43 -11.20
C GLY A 52 -2.79 5.12 -11.52
N ASN A 53 -2.40 4.45 -12.60
CA ASN A 53 -2.96 3.15 -12.98
C ASN A 53 -2.57 2.06 -11.98
N VAL A 54 -1.35 2.11 -11.42
CA VAL A 54 -0.91 1.19 -10.36
C VAL A 54 -1.79 1.34 -9.13
N ALA A 55 -2.04 2.58 -8.67
CA ALA A 55 -2.91 2.85 -7.54
C ALA A 55 -4.37 2.38 -7.76
N ILE A 56 -4.93 2.65 -8.94
CA ILE A 56 -6.30 2.22 -9.29
C ILE A 56 -6.39 0.69 -9.34
N ASN A 57 -5.40 0.02 -9.94
CA ASN A 57 -5.38 -1.43 -10.05
C ASN A 57 -5.18 -2.10 -8.68
N LEU A 58 -4.31 -1.54 -7.83
CA LEU A 58 -4.15 -1.99 -6.45
C LEU A 58 -5.44 -1.85 -5.67
N ARG A 59 -6.10 -0.69 -5.74
CA ARG A 59 -7.39 -0.47 -5.05
C ARG A 59 -8.46 -1.49 -5.46
N LYS A 60 -8.50 -1.90 -6.73
CA LYS A 60 -9.47 -2.90 -7.22
C LYS A 60 -9.16 -4.33 -6.77
N LYS A 61 -7.90 -4.64 -6.46
CA LYS A 61 -7.44 -5.99 -6.12
C LYS A 61 -7.24 -6.18 -4.62
N ILE A 62 -6.94 -5.11 -3.89
CA ILE A 62 -6.62 -5.18 -2.49
C ILE A 62 -7.86 -5.60 -1.70
N THR A 63 -7.73 -6.69 -0.97
CA THR A 63 -8.75 -7.10 -0.01
C THR A 63 -8.24 -6.72 1.37
N LEU A 64 -8.81 -5.66 1.94
CA LEU A 64 -8.46 -5.22 3.29
C LEU A 64 -9.20 -6.09 4.30
N PRO A 65 -8.53 -6.55 5.37
CA PRO A 65 -9.23 -7.22 6.45
C PRO A 65 -10.10 -6.23 7.21
N LYS A 66 -11.27 -6.69 7.70
CA LYS A 66 -12.26 -5.91 8.48
C LYS A 66 -11.70 -5.14 9.68
N GLN A 67 -10.48 -5.44 10.13
CA GLN A 67 -9.79 -4.73 11.19
C GLN A 67 -9.25 -3.35 10.76
N ILE A 68 -9.16 -3.10 9.44
CA ILE A 68 -8.65 -1.85 8.84
C ILE A 68 -9.80 -1.07 8.18
N GLU A 69 -10.89 -1.72 7.78
CA GLU A 69 -12.12 -1.03 7.36
C GLU A 69 -12.84 -0.43 8.57
N ARG A 70 -12.93 0.90 8.62
CA ARG A 70 -13.84 1.63 9.50
C ARG A 70 -14.74 2.54 8.66
#